data_AF-A0A4Y2J6D3-F1
#
_entry.id   AF-A0A4Y2J6D3-F1
#
_cell.length_a   1.000
_cell.length_b   1.000
_cell.length_c   1.000
_cell.angle_alpha   90.00
_cell.angle_beta   90.00
_cell.angle_gamma   90.00
#
_symmetry.space_group_name_H-M   'P 1'
#
loop_
_entity.id
_entity.type
_entity.pdbx_description
1 polymer ?
#
loop_
_entity_poly.entity_id
_entity_poly.type
_entity_poly.pdbx_seq_one_letter_code
_entity_poly.pdbx_strand_id
1 'polypeptide(L)'
;MNKVKFKQSTSETCIFIQKEKGRKIIICLYVDDLLIAGSDPDEVKTVISLFQNELEMSKSAPATEILGIRLVFTPTELKLDQEYIDKMLKSFNMSDCKPCSTPLEPKCTSADFANSELIGSSLYLAVMTRPDILFSVNCLSQLQEKPTVAACTGLKVFKRYSKFQLTV
;
A
#
# COMPACT_ATOMS: atom_id res chain seq x y z
N MET A 1 -20.77 11.53 27.33
CA MET A 1 -20.81 10.69 26.11
C MET A 1 -21.38 11.39 24.86
N ASN A 2 -22.01 12.57 24.92
CA ASN A 2 -22.00 13.45 23.74
C ASN A 2 -20.60 14.09 23.62
N LYS A 3 -19.98 14.14 22.42
CA LYS A 3 -19.08 15.22 21.90
C LYS A 3 -18.04 14.88 20.79
N VAL A 4 -18.21 13.87 19.94
CA VAL A 4 -17.50 13.88 18.64
C VAL A 4 -18.39 13.46 17.48
N LYS A 5 -18.45 14.27 16.41
CA LYS A 5 -19.35 14.07 15.26
C LYS A 5 -18.65 13.39 14.10
N PHE A 6 -18.00 12.26 14.38
CA PHE A 6 -17.48 11.41 13.33
C PHE A 6 -18.63 10.73 12.57
N LYS A 7 -18.51 10.68 11.24
CA LYS A 7 -19.33 9.85 10.36
C LYS A 7 -18.44 8.80 9.71
N GLN A 8 -18.86 7.54 9.71
CA GLN A 8 -18.19 6.50 8.95
C GLN A 8 -18.23 6.85 7.45
N SER A 9 -17.16 6.53 6.73
CA SER A 9 -17.09 6.69 5.29
C SER A 9 -17.98 5.66 4.60
N THR A 10 -18.65 6.07 3.52
CA THR A 10 -19.48 5.17 2.70
C THR A 10 -18.66 4.26 1.78
N SER A 11 -17.38 4.59 1.58
CA SER A 11 -16.46 3.81 0.72
C SER A 11 -15.63 2.80 1.49
N GLU A 12 -15.31 3.09 2.75
CA GLU A 12 -14.38 2.30 3.58
C GLU A 12 -14.85 2.31 5.03
N THR A 13 -15.23 1.15 5.57
CA THR A 13 -15.82 1.05 6.92
C THR A 13 -14.83 1.34 8.05
N CYS A 14 -13.52 1.21 7.78
CA CYS A 14 -12.44 1.56 8.69
C CYS A 14 -12.17 3.07 8.81
N ILE A 15 -12.76 3.90 7.93
CA ILE A 15 -12.51 5.34 7.88
C ILE A 15 -13.65 6.12 8.53
N PHE A 16 -13.32 7.01 9.45
CA PHE A 16 -14.25 7.92 10.13
C PHE A 16 -13.85 9.36 9.88
N ILE A 17 -14.80 10.22 9.52
CA ILE A 17 -14.56 11.59 9.07
C ILE A 17 -15.43 12.56 9.87
N GLN A 18 -14.81 13.56 10.48
CA GLN A 18 -15.48 14.75 11.03
C GLN A 18 -15.16 15.95 10.14
N LYS A 19 -16.16 16.80 9.89
CA LYS A 19 -16.01 18.08 9.17
C LYS A 19 -16.78 19.15 9.93
N GLU A 20 -16.07 20.13 10.49
CA GLU A 20 -16.68 21.25 11.23
C GLU A 20 -15.98 22.55 10.90
N LYS A 21 -16.75 23.61 10.56
CA LYS A 21 -16.24 24.98 10.33
C LYS A 21 -15.04 25.08 9.36
N GLY A 22 -15.00 24.24 8.32
CA GLY A 22 -13.90 24.17 7.34
C GLY A 22 -12.72 23.29 7.75
N ARG A 23 -12.68 22.83 9.00
CA ARG A 23 -11.69 21.87 9.51
C ARG A 23 -12.15 20.45 9.24
N LYS A 24 -11.18 19.54 9.10
CA LYS A 24 -11.42 18.12 8.82
C LYS A 24 -10.52 17.27 9.71
N ILE A 25 -11.09 16.25 10.32
CA ILE A 25 -10.38 15.16 11.00
C ILE A 25 -10.78 13.86 10.32
N ILE A 26 -9.79 13.02 10.02
CA ILE A 26 -9.92 11.67 9.49
C ILE A 26 -9.28 10.72 10.50
N ILE A 27 -9.99 9.67 10.83
CA ILE A 27 -9.48 8.53 11.58
C ILE A 27 -9.52 7.32 10.66
N CYS A 28 -8.45 6.54 10.61
CA CYS A 28 -8.41 5.22 9.99
C CYS A 28 -8.07 4.20 11.08
N LEU A 29 -8.91 3.16 11.20
CA LEU A 29 -8.77 2.06 12.15
C LEU A 29 -8.36 0.79 11.39
N TYR A 30 -7.17 0.25 11.67
CA TYR A 30 -6.73 -1.02 11.10
C TYR A 30 -6.24 -1.95 12.20
N VAL A 31 -7.08 -2.93 12.57
CA VAL A 31 -6.79 -3.90 13.65
C VAL A 31 -6.37 -3.18 14.94
N ASP A 32 -5.09 -3.20 15.29
CA ASP A 32 -4.52 -2.58 16.50
C ASP A 32 -4.00 -1.14 16.26
N ASP A 33 -3.89 -0.71 15.00
CA ASP A 33 -3.36 0.59 14.60
C ASP A 33 -4.47 1.65 14.42
N LEU A 34 -4.24 2.82 15.02
CA LEU A 34 -5.11 4.00 14.91
C LEU A 34 -4.35 5.16 14.25
N LEU A 35 -4.65 5.46 12.98
CA LEU A 35 -4.16 6.67 12.32
C LEU A 35 -5.16 7.82 12.48
N ILE A 36 -4.66 8.98 12.92
CA ILE A 36 -5.44 10.21 13.03
C ILE A 36 -4.73 11.30 12.23
N ALA A 37 -5.44 11.88 11.26
CA ALA A 37 -4.97 12.98 10.42
C ALA A 37 -5.98 14.13 10.45
N GLY A 38 -5.52 15.37 10.47
CA GLY A 38 -6.41 16.53 10.49
C GLY A 38 -5.77 17.81 9.98
N SER A 39 -6.61 18.77 9.63
CA SER A 39 -6.19 20.10 9.14
C SER A 39 -5.67 21.04 10.23
N ASP A 40 -5.97 20.75 11.49
CA ASP A 40 -5.58 21.53 12.67
C ASP A 40 -4.83 20.60 13.64
N PRO A 41 -3.51 20.79 13.86
CA PRO A 41 -2.71 19.93 14.74
C PRO A 41 -3.20 19.91 16.19
N ASP A 42 -3.85 20.96 16.68
CA ASP A 42 -4.33 21.03 18.06
C ASP A 42 -5.67 20.31 18.23
N GLU A 43 -6.51 20.27 17.19
CA GLU A 43 -7.65 19.36 17.14
C GLU A 43 -7.20 17.90 17.08
N VAL A 44 -6.16 17.57 16.31
CA VAL A 44 -5.59 16.22 16.26
C VAL A 44 -5.07 15.78 17.64
N LYS A 45 -4.31 16.64 18.34
CA LYS A 45 -3.88 16.37 19.73
C LYS A 45 -5.08 16.16 20.66
N THR A 46 -6.11 17.00 20.56
CA THR A 46 -7.33 16.88 21.37
C THR A 46 -8.01 15.54 21.16
N VAL A 47 -8.15 15.08 19.91
CA VAL A 47 -8.73 13.78 19.58
C VAL A 47 -7.85 12.62 20.06
N ILE A 48 -6.53 12.71 19.91
CA ILE A 48 -5.57 11.72 20.46
C ILE A 48 -5.74 11.59 21.97
N SER A 49 -5.77 12.70 22.71
CA SER A 49 -5.95 12.68 24.17
C SER A 49 -7.32 12.16 24.60
N LEU A 50 -8.38 12.39 23.82
CA LEU A 50 -9.69 11.77 24.07
C LEU A 50 -9.60 10.24 23.96
N PHE A 51 -8.97 9.70 22.92
CA PHE A 51 -8.77 8.26 22.80
C PHE A 51 -7.84 7.69 23.88
N GLN A 52 -6.77 8.38 24.26
CA GLN A 52 -5.85 7.93 25.33
C GLN A 52 -6.49 7.89 26.72
N ASN A 53 -7.58 8.63 26.94
CA ASN A 53 -8.33 8.59 28.21
C ASN A 53 -9.38 7.48 28.24
N GLU A 54 -9.87 7.02 27.08
CA GLU A 54 -10.96 6.03 26.96
C GLU A 54 -10.44 4.63 26.56
N LEU A 55 -9.23 4.54 25.99
CA LEU A 55 -8.60 3.32 25.50
C LEU A 55 -7.15 3.22 26.00
N GLU A 56 -6.70 1.99 26.30
CA GLU A 56 -5.31 1.68 26.62
C GLU A 56 -4.40 1.76 25.39
N MET A 57 -4.09 2.99 24.97
CA MET A 57 -3.20 3.25 23.83
C MET A 57 -1.76 3.50 24.26
N SER A 58 -0.82 3.08 23.43
CA SER A 58 0.59 3.45 23.54
C SER A 58 0.80 4.95 23.29
N LYS A 59 2.03 5.44 23.50
CA LYS A 59 2.37 6.85 23.24
C LYS A 59 2.18 7.16 21.75
N SER A 60 1.30 8.12 21.46
CA SER A 60 1.11 8.66 20.13
C SER A 60 2.41 9.26 19.59
N ALA A 61 2.82 8.83 18.40
CA ALA A 61 3.94 9.37 17.65
C ALA A 61 3.48 9.77 16.24
N PRO A 62 4.22 10.63 15.52
CA PRO A 62 4.03 10.79 14.08
C PRO A 62 4.11 9.43 13.39
N ALA A 63 3.18 9.14 12.49
CA ALA A 63 3.15 7.85 11.79
C ALA A 63 4.40 7.70 10.91
N THR A 64 5.28 6.76 11.24
CA THR A 64 6.47 6.43 10.42
C THR A 64 6.27 5.17 9.61
N GLU A 65 5.32 4.31 9.99
CA GLU A 65 5.01 3.05 9.32
C GLU A 65 3.51 2.74 9.48
N ILE A 66 2.90 2.13 8.46
CA ILE A 66 1.57 1.51 8.52
C ILE A 66 1.58 0.28 7.62
N LEU A 67 1.03 -0.85 8.08
CA LEU A 67 0.97 -2.10 7.31
C LEU A 67 2.34 -2.63 6.82
N GLY A 68 3.46 -2.21 7.43
CA GLY A 68 4.81 -2.52 6.92
C GLY A 68 5.30 -1.60 5.79
N ILE A 69 4.59 -0.51 5.51
CA ILE A 69 4.96 0.55 4.55
C ILE A 69 5.48 1.75 5.34
N ARG A 70 6.74 2.14 5.15
CA ARG A 70 7.30 3.33 5.80
C ARG A 70 6.76 4.60 5.13
N LEU A 71 6.34 5.56 5.96
CA LEU A 71 5.83 6.87 5.55
C LEU A 71 6.93 7.92 5.70
N VAL A 72 7.22 8.67 4.64
CA VAL A 72 8.18 9.77 4.64
C VAL A 72 7.43 11.06 4.33
N PHE A 73 7.18 11.85 5.38
CA PHE A 73 6.55 13.15 5.27
C PHE A 73 7.58 14.24 4.99
N THR A 74 7.34 15.03 3.95
CA THR A 74 8.02 16.30 3.69
C THR A 74 7.04 17.46 3.88
N PRO A 75 7.46 18.73 3.85
CA PRO A 75 6.55 19.88 3.94
C PRO A 75 5.50 19.97 2.82
N THR A 76 5.70 19.29 1.69
CA THR A 76 4.89 19.44 0.47
C THR A 76 4.30 18.13 -0.07
N GLU A 77 4.87 16.98 0.29
CA GLU A 77 4.55 15.68 -0.28
C GLU A 77 4.72 14.56 0.77
N LEU A 78 3.84 13.56 0.71
CA LEU A 78 3.96 12.28 1.42
C LEU A 78 4.53 11.26 0.44
N LYS A 79 5.66 10.65 0.79
CA LYS A 79 6.26 9.52 0.05
C LYS A 79 6.01 8.23 0.81
N LEU A 80 5.61 7.20 0.07
CA LEU A 80 5.56 5.82 0.55
C LEU A 80 6.89 5.17 0.18
N ASP A 81 7.61 4.68 1.18
CA ASP A 81 8.87 3.96 0.97
C ASP A 81 8.59 2.61 0.27
N GLN A 82 9.26 2.38 -0.85
CA GLN A 82 9.12 1.16 -1.65
C GLN A 82 10.25 0.16 -1.40
N GLU A 83 10.96 0.22 -0.25
CA GLU A 83 11.92 -0.77 0.25
C GLU A 83 11.44 -2.24 0.08
N TYR A 84 10.13 -2.49 0.16
CA TYR A 84 9.55 -3.82 -0.08
C TYR A 84 9.81 -4.34 -1.50
N ILE A 85 9.82 -3.47 -2.52
CA ILE A 85 10.13 -3.87 -3.90
C ILE A 85 11.55 -4.43 -3.98
N ASP A 86 12.54 -3.78 -3.37
CA ASP A 86 13.92 -4.29 -3.35
C ASP A 86 14.05 -5.60 -2.59
N LYS A 87 13.33 -5.75 -1.46
CA LYS A 87 13.29 -7.01 -0.69
C LYS A 87 12.67 -8.14 -1.51
N MET A 88 11.59 -7.88 -2.23
CA MET A 88 10.93 -8.82 -3.14
C MET A 88 11.79 -9.16 -4.37
N LEU A 89 12.46 -8.18 -4.98
CA LEU A 89 13.38 -8.43 -6.10
C LEU A 89 14.59 -9.27 -5.65
N LYS A 90 15.09 -9.06 -4.42
CA LYS A 90 16.16 -9.87 -3.82
C LYS A 90 15.71 -11.31 -3.54
N SER A 91 14.55 -11.52 -2.91
CA SER A 91 14.07 -12.88 -2.58
C SER A 91 13.88 -13.77 -3.82
N PHE A 92 13.54 -13.18 -4.96
CA PHE A 92 13.42 -13.89 -6.23
C PHE A 92 14.64 -13.79 -7.16
N ASN A 93 15.84 -13.43 -6.66
CA ASN A 93 17.09 -13.34 -7.42
C ASN A 93 17.00 -12.46 -8.68
N MET A 94 16.27 -11.33 -8.61
CA MET A 94 16.04 -10.41 -9.72
C MET A 94 16.47 -8.96 -9.44
N SER A 95 17.30 -8.73 -8.43
CA SER A 95 17.96 -7.46 -8.12
C SER A 95 18.57 -6.79 -9.35
N ASP A 96 19.26 -7.55 -10.21
CA ASP A 96 19.96 -7.03 -11.40
C ASP A 96 19.13 -7.03 -12.68
N CYS A 97 17.81 -7.25 -12.60
CA CYS A 97 16.99 -7.25 -13.81
C CYS A 97 17.02 -5.87 -14.50
N LYS A 98 16.96 -5.86 -15.85
CA LYS A 98 16.84 -4.62 -16.63
C LYS A 98 15.43 -4.06 -16.46
N PRO A 99 15.25 -2.77 -16.13
CA PRO A 99 13.92 -2.19 -15.99
C PRO A 99 13.12 -2.23 -17.31
N CYS A 100 11.79 -2.30 -17.21
CA CYS A 100 10.87 -2.27 -18.35
C CYS A 100 9.82 -1.16 -18.16
N SER A 101 9.37 -0.52 -19.23
CA SER A 101 8.41 0.60 -19.18
C SER A 101 6.94 0.19 -19.26
N THR A 102 6.65 -1.11 -19.46
CA THR A 102 5.28 -1.65 -19.49
C THR A 102 5.14 -2.84 -18.53
N PRO A 103 4.04 -2.98 -17.78
CA PRO A 103 3.86 -4.08 -16.84
C PRO A 103 3.47 -5.41 -17.52
N LEU A 104 3.11 -5.39 -18.80
CA LEU A 104 2.73 -6.56 -19.59
C LEU A 104 3.12 -6.36 -21.08
N GLU A 105 3.86 -7.31 -21.67
CA GLU A 105 4.17 -7.33 -23.11
C GLU A 105 3.35 -8.43 -23.84
N PRO A 106 2.81 -8.19 -25.06
CA PRO A 106 1.86 -9.12 -25.70
C PRO A 106 2.45 -10.39 -26.33
N LYS A 107 3.77 -10.63 -26.23
CA LYS A 107 4.46 -11.74 -26.91
C LYS A 107 5.61 -12.26 -26.04
N CYS A 108 5.60 -13.55 -25.65
CA CYS A 108 6.79 -14.41 -25.63
C CYS A 108 6.61 -15.79 -24.95
N THR A 109 7.53 -16.68 -25.30
CA THR A 109 7.94 -17.88 -24.54
C THR A 109 9.23 -17.57 -23.73
N SER A 110 9.66 -18.37 -22.75
CA SER A 110 9.23 -19.70 -22.31
C SER A 110 9.23 -19.88 -20.78
N ALA A 111 8.63 -21.01 -20.37
CA ALA A 111 9.00 -21.86 -19.22
C ALA A 111 9.00 -21.32 -17.76
N ASP A 112 8.40 -22.16 -16.90
CA ASP A 112 8.84 -22.60 -15.55
C ASP A 112 8.73 -21.70 -14.30
N PHE A 113 7.79 -20.74 -14.21
CA PHE A 113 7.57 -19.98 -12.96
C PHE A 113 6.11 -19.77 -12.55
N ALA A 114 5.48 -20.84 -12.06
CA ALA A 114 4.18 -20.81 -11.38
C ALA A 114 4.35 -20.59 -9.85
N ASN A 115 5.05 -19.53 -9.45
CA ASN A 115 5.28 -19.24 -8.02
C ASN A 115 4.11 -18.45 -7.44
N SER A 116 3.19 -19.11 -6.74
CA SER A 116 2.04 -18.46 -6.07
C SER A 116 2.47 -17.38 -5.07
N GLU A 117 3.60 -17.58 -4.38
CA GLU A 117 4.24 -16.60 -3.48
C GLU A 117 4.61 -15.29 -4.19
N LEU A 118 5.02 -15.39 -5.46
CA LEU A 118 5.37 -14.23 -6.26
C LEU A 118 4.12 -13.48 -6.73
N ILE A 119 3.05 -14.19 -7.09
CA ILE A 119 1.75 -13.55 -7.39
C ILE A 119 1.20 -12.88 -6.12
N GLY A 120 1.31 -13.51 -4.95
CA GLY A 120 0.88 -12.94 -3.67
C GLY A 120 1.65 -11.68 -3.25
N SER A 121 2.99 -11.71 -3.29
CA SER A 121 3.83 -10.52 -3.01
C SER A 121 3.65 -9.40 -4.03
N SER A 122 3.39 -9.75 -5.29
CA SER A 122 3.02 -8.80 -6.35
C SER A 122 1.64 -8.16 -6.10
N LEU A 123 0.66 -8.94 -5.64
CA LEU A 123 -0.68 -8.45 -5.30
C LEU A 123 -0.66 -7.53 -4.09
N TYR A 124 0.12 -7.89 -3.06
CA TYR A 124 0.35 -7.04 -1.90
C TYR A 124 0.91 -5.67 -2.31
N LEU A 125 1.96 -5.63 -3.14
CA LEU A 125 2.48 -4.38 -3.71
C LEU A 125 1.42 -3.59 -4.47
N ALA A 126 0.64 -4.27 -5.31
CA ALA A 126 -0.37 -3.65 -6.15
C ALA A 126 -1.50 -2.98 -5.35
N VAL A 127 -1.92 -3.59 -4.24
CA VAL A 127 -2.92 -3.04 -3.33
C VAL A 127 -2.35 -1.91 -2.47
N MET A 128 -1.10 -2.05 -2.00
CA MET A 128 -0.53 -1.16 -0.98
C MET A 128 0.11 0.12 -1.52
N THR A 129 0.86 0.04 -2.62
CA THR A 129 1.68 1.17 -3.12
C THR A 129 1.60 1.36 -4.63
N ARG A 130 1.13 0.38 -5.39
CA ARG A 130 1.29 0.31 -6.85
C ARG A 130 0.02 -0.12 -7.60
N PRO A 131 -1.08 0.65 -7.53
CA PRO A 131 -2.34 0.29 -8.20
C PRO A 131 -2.22 0.17 -9.72
N ASP A 132 -1.20 0.78 -10.33
CA ASP A 132 -0.87 0.70 -11.75
C ASP A 132 -0.53 -0.72 -12.22
N ILE A 133 -0.04 -1.59 -11.35
CA ILE A 133 0.33 -2.98 -11.69
C ILE A 133 -0.80 -3.98 -11.41
N LEU A 134 -1.88 -3.56 -10.73
CA LEU A 134 -2.94 -4.42 -10.22
C LEU A 134 -3.64 -5.22 -11.33
N PHE A 135 -3.92 -4.59 -12.48
CA PHE A 135 -4.51 -5.26 -13.64
C PHE A 135 -3.63 -6.44 -14.11
N SER A 136 -2.31 -6.20 -14.23
CA SER A 136 -1.36 -7.23 -14.64
C SER A 136 -1.27 -8.37 -13.62
N VAL A 137 -1.24 -8.08 -12.30
CA VAL A 137 -1.27 -9.15 -11.28
C VAL A 137 -2.54 -9.99 -11.38
N ASN A 138 -3.70 -9.34 -11.56
CA ASN A 138 -4.98 -10.05 -11.62
C ASN A 138 -5.02 -11.02 -12.82
N CYS A 139 -4.62 -10.57 -14.00
CA CYS A 139 -4.47 -11.45 -15.17
C CYS A 139 -3.50 -12.62 -14.93
N LEU A 140 -2.40 -12.40 -14.21
CA LEU A 140 -1.42 -13.44 -13.89
C LEU A 140 -1.96 -14.45 -12.85
N SER A 141 -2.73 -13.98 -11.87
CA SER A 141 -3.37 -14.81 -10.84
C SER A 141 -4.41 -15.77 -11.45
N GLN A 142 -5.20 -15.32 -12.42
CA GLN A 142 -6.16 -16.17 -13.13
C GLN A 142 -5.49 -17.30 -13.94
N LEU A 143 -4.25 -17.11 -14.37
CA LEU A 143 -3.47 -18.12 -15.10
C LEU A 143 -2.76 -19.12 -14.17
N GLN A 144 -2.93 -19.02 -12.84
CA GLN A 144 -2.28 -19.90 -11.87
C GLN A 144 -2.89 -21.31 -11.85
N GLU A 145 -4.19 -21.49 -12.14
CA GLU A 145 -4.83 -22.82 -12.21
C GLU A 145 -4.29 -23.68 -13.36
N LYS A 146 -3.89 -23.05 -14.47
CA LYS A 146 -3.29 -23.69 -15.65
C LYS A 146 -2.11 -22.84 -16.12
N PRO A 147 -0.92 -23.00 -15.53
CA PRO A 147 0.23 -22.14 -15.77
C PRO A 147 0.64 -22.18 -17.25
N THR A 148 0.14 -21.19 -17.98
CA THR A 148 0.35 -21.04 -19.41
C THR A 148 1.57 -20.16 -19.62
N VAL A 149 2.34 -20.44 -20.68
CA VAL A 149 3.65 -19.84 -20.93
C VAL A 149 3.65 -18.29 -20.88
N ALA A 150 2.56 -17.66 -21.32
CA ALA A 150 2.39 -16.20 -21.26
C ALA A 150 2.43 -15.63 -19.82
N ALA A 151 1.95 -16.37 -18.82
CA ALA A 151 1.91 -15.92 -17.43
C ALA A 151 3.31 -15.72 -16.84
N CYS A 152 4.21 -16.69 -17.06
CA CYS A 152 5.58 -16.63 -16.53
C CYS A 152 6.38 -15.46 -17.12
N THR A 153 6.12 -15.11 -18.38
CA THR A 153 6.73 -13.94 -19.04
C THR A 153 6.17 -12.63 -18.51
N GLY A 154 4.84 -12.51 -18.35
CA GLY A 154 4.22 -11.34 -17.73
C GLY A 154 4.77 -11.09 -16.33
N LEU A 155 4.99 -12.14 -15.53
CA LEU A 155 5.58 -12.07 -14.19
C LEU A 155 7.06 -11.61 -14.20
N LYS A 156 7.83 -11.93 -15.25
CA LYS A 156 9.20 -11.42 -15.46
C LYS A 156 9.21 -9.95 -15.90
N VAL A 157 8.30 -9.55 -16.80
CA VAL A 157 8.13 -8.16 -17.27
C VAL A 157 7.65 -7.27 -16.12
N PHE A 158 6.68 -7.75 -15.34
CA PHE A 158 6.16 -7.13 -14.14
C PHE A 158 7.27 -6.74 -13.14
N LYS A 159 8.15 -7.67 -12.76
CA LYS A 159 9.28 -7.38 -11.85
C LYS A 159 10.23 -6.32 -12.41
N ARG A 160 10.49 -6.36 -13.72
CA ARG A 160 11.29 -5.34 -14.41
C ARG A 160 10.61 -3.97 -14.38
N TYR A 161 9.28 -3.94 -14.46
CA TYR A 161 8.48 -2.73 -14.33
C TYR A 161 8.43 -2.19 -12.89
N SER A 162 8.38 -3.06 -11.89
CA SER A 162 8.54 -2.66 -10.47
C SER A 162 9.87 -1.94 -10.25
N LYS A 163 10.98 -2.45 -10.84
CA LYS A 163 12.30 -1.82 -10.75
C LYS A 163 12.43 -0.51 -11.54
N PHE A 164 11.75 -0.37 -12.69
CA PHE A 164 11.76 0.87 -13.47
C PHE A 164 11.33 2.08 -12.63
N GLN A 165 10.27 1.94 -11.84
CA GLN A 165 9.77 3.01 -10.99
C GLN A 165 10.54 3.24 -9.68
N LEU A 166 11.56 2.42 -9.35
CA LEU A 166 12.54 2.79 -8.31
C LEU A 166 13.64 3.72 -8.87
N THR A 167 13.68 3.92 -10.19
CA THR A 167 14.73 4.69 -10.91
C THR A 167 14.21 6.03 -11.46
N VAL A 168 12.91 6.32 -11.27
CA VAL A 168 12.19 7.50 -11.79
C VAL A 168 11.55 8.24 -10.62
#